data_AF-A0A4P7UC66-F1
#
_entry.id   AF-A0A4P7UC66-F1
#
_cell.length_a   1.000
_cell.length_b   1.000
_cell.length_c   1.000
_cell.angle_alpha   90.00
_cell.angle_beta   90.00
_cell.angle_gamma   90.00
#
_symmetry.space_group_name_H-M   'P 1'
#
loop_
_entity.id
_entity.type
_entity.pdbx_description
1 polymer ?
#
loop_
_entity_poly.entity_id
_entity_poly.type
_entity_poly.pdbx_seq_one_letter_code
_entity_poly.pdbx_strand_id
1 'polypeptide(L)'
;MKVRTIAATLASTAVLSAGLLAPSTATAAEPTGTRSLAAVLTADGNQFDRNSADYDILTEAVLAVLEAKPDSAVSVLADGNVALTAFLPNDFSFKLLAKDLTGKYRWSEKATFQTLVDAVGVDTIEQVLLYHVVPGATIDSATALKSDNASLTTAQGGAVTVDVLSKRFGIVQLRDLDRNDFDPLLVPGKFDINKGNKQIAHGIFLVLRPIDV
;
A
#
# COMPACT_ATOMS: atom_id res chain seq x y z
N MET A 1 84.81 -34.29 -13.70
CA MET A 1 83.47 -33.99 -13.14
C MET A 1 82.66 -33.31 -14.25
N LYS A 2 81.84 -34.06 -15.02
CA LYS A 2 80.36 -33.98 -15.11
C LYS A 2 79.83 -32.52 -15.17
N VAL A 3 79.58 -31.86 -16.32
CA VAL A 3 78.52 -32.00 -17.37
C VAL A 3 77.16 -31.34 -17.02
N ARG A 4 76.75 -30.35 -17.87
CA ARG A 4 75.38 -29.84 -18.22
C ARG A 4 74.58 -29.07 -17.11
N THR A 5 73.65 -28.12 -17.34
CA THR A 5 72.80 -27.69 -18.47
C THR A 5 72.22 -26.28 -18.20
N ILE A 6 71.74 -25.61 -19.26
CA ILE A 6 70.98 -24.35 -19.34
C ILE A 6 69.57 -24.48 -18.74
N ALA A 7 69.01 -23.40 -18.15
CA ALA A 7 67.56 -23.13 -18.15
C ALA A 7 67.26 -21.62 -17.97
N ALA A 8 66.65 -21.02 -19.00
CA ALA A 8 66.01 -19.71 -18.96
C ALA A 8 64.59 -19.83 -18.40
N THR A 9 64.11 -18.82 -17.68
CA THR A 9 62.69 -18.65 -17.33
C THR A 9 62.25 -17.21 -17.59
N LEU A 10 61.53 -17.03 -18.70
CA LEU A 10 60.55 -15.97 -18.91
C LEU A 10 59.26 -16.39 -18.20
N ALA A 11 58.65 -15.49 -17.42
CA ALA A 11 57.25 -15.63 -17.03
C ALA A 11 56.60 -14.25 -16.94
N SER A 12 55.60 -14.08 -17.80
CA SER A 12 54.87 -12.86 -18.12
C SER A 12 53.91 -12.45 -17.00
N THR A 13 53.94 -11.18 -16.59
CA THR A 13 52.88 -10.59 -15.75
C THR A 13 51.66 -10.26 -16.61
N ALA A 14 50.58 -11.01 -16.40
CA ALA A 14 49.27 -10.75 -16.98
C ALA A 14 48.63 -9.50 -16.34
N VAL A 15 48.19 -8.56 -17.19
CA VAL A 15 47.42 -7.37 -16.78
C VAL A 15 45.96 -7.79 -16.62
N LEU A 16 45.45 -7.73 -15.38
CA LEU A 16 44.03 -7.94 -15.07
C LEU A 16 43.23 -6.69 -15.48
N SER A 17 42.45 -6.81 -16.55
CA SER A 17 41.44 -5.82 -16.93
C SER A 17 40.25 -5.90 -15.97
N ALA A 18 40.19 -4.99 -14.99
CA ALA A 18 39.01 -4.80 -14.16
C ALA A 18 37.94 -4.03 -14.94
N GLY A 19 37.00 -4.76 -15.55
CA GLY A 19 35.77 -4.19 -16.09
C GLY A 19 34.84 -3.79 -14.94
N LEU A 20 34.76 -2.49 -14.66
CA LEU A 20 33.75 -1.91 -13.76
C LEU A 20 32.36 -2.06 -14.41
N LEU A 21 31.57 -3.02 -13.96
CA LEU A 21 30.13 -3.03 -14.19
C LEU A 21 29.51 -1.98 -13.25
N ALA A 22 29.17 -0.81 -13.79
CA ALA A 22 28.36 0.16 -13.08
C ALA A 22 26.94 -0.41 -12.87
N PRO A 23 26.35 -0.31 -11.66
CA PRO A 23 24.97 -0.70 -11.48
C PRO A 23 24.07 0.32 -12.19
N SER A 24 23.29 -0.15 -13.17
CA SER A 24 22.20 0.61 -13.76
C SER A 24 21.08 0.77 -12.73
N THR A 25 21.14 1.81 -11.90
CA THR A 25 19.98 2.23 -11.11
C THR A 25 18.96 2.84 -12.07
N ALA A 26 17.91 2.09 -12.41
CA ALA A 26 16.73 2.67 -13.02
C ALA A 26 16.16 3.68 -12.02
N THR A 27 16.41 4.97 -12.25
CA THR A 27 15.79 6.04 -11.47
C THR A 27 14.30 6.03 -11.79
N ALA A 28 13.47 5.68 -10.82
CA ALA A 28 12.07 6.05 -10.90
C ALA A 28 12.03 7.59 -11.00
N ALA A 29 11.24 8.13 -11.93
CA ALA A 29 11.06 9.56 -12.01
C ALA A 29 10.43 10.05 -10.70
N GLU A 30 11.03 11.07 -10.08
CA GLU A 30 10.47 11.70 -8.88
C GLU A 30 9.03 12.16 -9.17
N PRO A 31 8.07 11.88 -8.28
CA PRO A 31 6.70 12.32 -8.46
C PRO A 31 6.65 13.85 -8.58
N THR A 32 6.13 14.34 -9.71
CA THR A 32 6.13 15.76 -10.05
C THR A 32 4.83 16.46 -9.67
N GLY A 33 3.75 15.70 -9.45
CA GLY A 33 2.44 16.23 -9.10
C GLY A 33 2.14 16.25 -7.61
N THR A 34 1.20 17.13 -7.22
CA THR A 34 0.74 17.31 -5.83
C THR A 34 -0.78 17.17 -5.71
N ARG A 35 -1.42 16.42 -6.61
CA ARG A 35 -2.83 16.07 -6.45
C ARG A 35 -2.95 15.13 -5.25
N SER A 36 -3.76 15.51 -4.26
CA SER A 36 -4.06 14.68 -3.08
C SER A 36 -4.99 13.51 -3.44
N LEU A 37 -4.93 12.42 -2.68
CA LEU A 37 -5.87 11.31 -2.81
C LEU A 37 -7.31 11.72 -2.51
N ALA A 38 -7.53 12.61 -1.53
CA ALA A 38 -8.87 13.15 -1.26
C ALA A 38 -9.50 13.74 -2.55
N ALA A 39 -8.78 14.63 -3.23
CA ALA A 39 -9.22 15.21 -4.51
C ALA A 39 -9.36 14.20 -5.68
N VAL A 40 -8.79 13.01 -5.58
CA VAL A 40 -9.00 11.92 -6.56
C VAL A 40 -10.27 11.15 -6.23
N LEU A 41 -10.46 10.81 -4.96
CA LEU A 41 -11.61 10.02 -4.50
C LEU A 41 -12.91 10.82 -4.49
N THR A 42 -12.85 12.15 -4.38
CA THR A 42 -14.05 13.00 -4.44
C THR A 42 -14.36 13.53 -5.85
N ALA A 43 -13.63 13.10 -6.88
CA ALA A 43 -13.68 13.74 -8.21
C ALA A 43 -14.98 13.50 -8.98
N ASP A 44 -15.71 12.43 -8.67
CA ASP A 44 -16.99 12.05 -9.27
C ASP A 44 -18.22 12.57 -8.49
N GLY A 45 -17.99 13.30 -7.40
CA GLY A 45 -19.03 13.88 -6.57
C GLY A 45 -19.37 13.09 -5.31
N ASN A 46 -18.68 11.96 -5.06
CA ASN A 46 -18.70 11.11 -3.85
C ASN A 46 -19.96 11.19 -2.99
N GLN A 47 -20.84 10.21 -3.13
CA GLN A 47 -22.06 10.07 -2.33
C GLN A 47 -22.42 8.59 -2.22
N PHE A 48 -22.93 8.18 -1.05
CA PHE A 48 -23.49 6.84 -0.88
C PHE A 48 -24.49 6.50 -1.99
N ASP A 49 -24.21 5.42 -2.71
CA ASP A 49 -25.05 4.89 -3.76
C ASP A 49 -25.25 3.35 -3.63
N ARG A 50 -25.13 2.60 -4.72
CA ARG A 50 -25.27 1.15 -4.78
C ARG A 50 -24.07 0.46 -5.42
N ASN A 51 -23.11 1.21 -5.94
CA ASN A 51 -21.94 0.70 -6.63
C ASN A 51 -20.90 0.26 -5.62
N SER A 52 -20.87 -1.03 -5.30
CA SER A 52 -19.94 -1.52 -4.27
C SER A 52 -18.46 -1.57 -4.69
N ALA A 53 -18.11 -1.03 -5.86
CA ALA A 53 -16.78 -1.09 -6.45
C ALA A 53 -16.00 0.22 -6.37
N ASP A 54 -16.63 1.32 -5.98
CA ASP A 54 -15.97 2.59 -5.67
C ASP A 54 -15.59 2.66 -4.17
N TYR A 55 -15.41 3.88 -3.69
CA TYR A 55 -14.77 4.20 -2.41
C TYR A 55 -15.60 5.18 -1.59
N ASP A 56 -16.92 5.25 -1.81
CA ASP A 56 -17.78 6.22 -1.13
C ASP A 56 -17.78 6.02 0.39
N ILE A 57 -17.79 4.78 0.89
CA ILE A 57 -17.67 4.51 2.33
C ILE A 57 -16.33 4.99 2.87
N LEU A 58 -15.24 4.80 2.13
CA LEU A 58 -13.91 5.22 2.56
C LEU A 58 -13.85 6.75 2.69
N THR A 59 -14.35 7.46 1.69
CA THR A 59 -14.34 8.93 1.67
C THR A 59 -15.21 9.48 2.79
N GLU A 60 -16.42 8.96 2.97
CA GLU A 60 -17.32 9.37 4.05
C GLU A 60 -16.73 9.06 5.43
N ALA A 61 -15.99 7.95 5.58
CA ALA A 61 -15.26 7.66 6.81
C ALA A 61 -14.17 8.69 7.11
N VAL A 62 -13.40 9.10 6.10
CA VAL A 62 -12.39 10.16 6.22
C VAL A 62 -13.06 11.48 6.62
N LEU A 63 -14.15 11.87 5.95
CA LEU A 63 -14.88 13.10 6.25
C LEU A 63 -15.43 13.10 7.67
N ALA A 64 -16.07 12.01 8.11
CA ALA A 64 -16.61 11.88 9.45
C ALA A 64 -15.53 11.93 10.54
N VAL A 65 -14.36 11.31 10.30
CA VAL A 65 -13.22 11.40 11.22
C VAL A 65 -12.70 12.84 11.29
N LEU A 66 -12.57 13.54 10.17
CA LEU A 66 -12.09 14.93 10.15
C LEU A 66 -13.11 15.91 10.76
N GLU A 67 -14.41 15.66 10.61
CA GLU A 67 -15.46 16.45 11.26
C GLU A 67 -15.41 16.27 12.79
N ALA A 68 -15.27 15.03 13.26
CA ALA A 68 -15.17 14.74 14.69
C ALA A 68 -13.81 15.13 15.29
N LYS A 69 -12.74 15.05 14.50
CA LYS A 69 -11.34 15.29 14.89
C LYS A 69 -10.60 16.10 13.81
N PRO A 70 -10.76 17.43 13.81
CA PRO A 70 -10.13 18.30 12.82
C PRO A 70 -8.60 18.19 12.76
N ASP A 71 -7.96 17.87 13.90
CA ASP A 71 -6.50 17.72 14.01
C ASP A 71 -6.00 16.28 13.75
N SER A 72 -6.87 15.39 13.24
CA SER A 72 -6.49 14.01 12.95
C SER A 72 -5.37 13.92 11.90
N ALA A 73 -4.47 12.96 12.09
CA ALA A 73 -3.43 12.63 11.11
C ALA A 73 -4.01 12.15 9.76
N VAL A 74 -5.29 11.75 9.72
CA VAL A 74 -5.99 11.38 8.48
C VAL A 74 -6.03 12.54 7.47
N SER A 75 -5.93 13.79 7.95
CA SER A 75 -5.85 15.00 7.11
C SER A 75 -4.70 14.96 6.09
N VAL A 76 -3.67 14.13 6.33
CA VAL A 76 -2.56 13.91 5.38
C VAL A 76 -3.04 13.43 4.01
N LEU A 77 -4.17 12.72 3.92
CA LEU A 77 -4.76 12.28 2.64
C LEU A 77 -5.26 13.44 1.78
N ALA A 78 -5.47 14.61 2.37
CA ALA A 78 -5.81 15.85 1.68
C ALA A 78 -4.58 16.72 1.36
N ASP A 79 -3.41 16.46 1.96
CA ASP A 79 -2.17 17.21 1.67
C ASP A 79 -1.31 16.51 0.60
N GLY A 80 -1.59 16.84 -0.66
CA GLY A 80 -0.85 16.31 -1.81
C GLY A 80 0.65 16.67 -1.86
N ASN A 81 1.17 17.46 -0.90
CA ASN A 81 2.61 17.72 -0.78
C ASN A 81 3.36 16.65 0.02
N VAL A 82 2.65 15.83 0.79
CA VAL A 82 3.21 14.74 1.59
C VAL A 82 3.26 13.48 0.74
N ALA A 83 4.44 12.83 0.74
CA ALA A 83 4.60 11.56 0.05
C ALA A 83 4.00 10.42 0.90
N LEU A 84 3.13 9.60 0.30
CA LEU A 84 2.56 8.41 0.94
C LEU A 84 2.02 7.41 -0.07
N THR A 85 1.83 6.19 0.41
CA THR A 85 1.06 5.14 -0.25
C THR A 85 -0.15 4.78 0.60
N ALA A 86 -1.34 4.75 0.03
CA ALA A 86 -2.55 4.31 0.71
C ALA A 86 -3.09 3.00 0.11
N PHE A 87 -3.63 2.13 0.95
CA PHE A 87 -4.36 0.93 0.52
C PHE A 87 -5.85 1.19 0.68
N LEU A 88 -6.61 1.17 -0.41
CA LEU A 88 -8.00 1.64 -0.43
C LEU A 88 -8.95 0.45 -0.51
N PRO A 89 -9.62 0.06 0.59
CA PRO A 89 -10.71 -0.89 0.53
C PRO A 89 -11.89 -0.25 -0.20
N ASN A 90 -12.50 -1.00 -1.11
CA ASN A 90 -13.73 -0.58 -1.77
C ASN A 90 -14.97 -0.80 -0.88
N ASP A 91 -16.12 -0.31 -1.34
CA ASP A 91 -17.37 -0.38 -0.59
C ASP A 91 -17.84 -1.81 -0.31
N PHE A 92 -17.55 -2.74 -1.22
CA PHE A 92 -17.79 -4.16 -1.00
C PHE A 92 -16.96 -4.70 0.18
N SER A 93 -15.70 -4.28 0.31
CA SER A 93 -14.83 -4.68 1.42
C SER A 93 -15.36 -4.18 2.77
N PHE A 94 -15.88 -2.96 2.84
CA PHE A 94 -16.55 -2.46 4.04
C PHE A 94 -17.87 -3.18 4.34
N LYS A 95 -18.64 -3.57 3.32
CA LYS A 95 -19.85 -4.39 3.51
C LYS A 95 -19.52 -5.76 4.10
N LEU A 96 -18.39 -6.36 3.69
CA LEU A 96 -17.89 -7.60 4.29
C LEU A 96 -17.43 -7.37 5.73
N LEU A 97 -16.67 -6.32 6.02
CA LEU A 97 -16.26 -5.99 7.40
C LEU A 97 -17.49 -5.79 8.31
N ALA A 98 -18.50 -5.04 7.88
CA ALA A 98 -19.70 -4.84 8.68
C ALA A 98 -20.48 -6.13 8.91
N LYS A 99 -20.49 -7.04 7.91
CA LYS A 99 -21.08 -8.37 8.07
C LYS A 99 -20.28 -9.21 9.07
N ASP A 100 -18.96 -9.14 9.03
CA ASP A 100 -18.07 -9.88 9.93
C ASP A 100 -18.31 -9.45 11.39
N LEU A 101 -18.23 -8.14 11.65
CA LEU A 101 -18.40 -7.57 12.99
C LEU A 101 -19.81 -7.74 13.57
N THR A 102 -20.85 -7.79 12.74
CA THR A 102 -22.26 -7.79 13.23
C THR A 102 -23.04 -9.05 12.91
N GLY A 103 -22.44 -9.99 12.18
CA GLY A 103 -23.09 -11.19 11.65
C GLY A 103 -24.16 -10.93 10.59
N LYS A 104 -24.38 -9.67 10.16
CA LYS A 104 -25.49 -9.30 9.26
C LYS A 104 -25.01 -8.42 8.10
N TYR A 105 -25.25 -8.89 6.88
CA TYR A 105 -24.92 -8.12 5.68
C TYR A 105 -25.78 -6.85 5.53
N ARG A 106 -25.18 -5.79 5.00
CA ARG A 106 -25.85 -4.52 4.68
C ARG A 106 -25.69 -4.23 3.19
N TRP A 107 -26.80 -3.94 2.53
CA TRP A 107 -26.81 -3.66 1.09
C TRP A 107 -26.52 -2.20 0.76
N SER A 108 -26.91 -1.29 1.65
CA SER A 108 -26.72 0.17 1.50
C SER A 108 -25.41 0.59 2.16
N GLU A 109 -24.63 1.43 1.48
CA GLU A 109 -23.38 1.99 2.02
C GLU A 109 -23.61 2.83 3.25
N LYS A 110 -24.62 3.71 3.23
CA LYS A 110 -25.02 4.48 4.42
C LYS A 110 -25.31 3.57 5.62
N ALA A 111 -26.03 2.46 5.39
CA ALA A 111 -26.34 1.52 6.46
C ALA A 111 -25.09 0.75 6.94
N THR A 112 -24.18 0.41 6.03
CA THR A 112 -22.87 -0.18 6.33
C THR A 112 -22.04 0.77 7.18
N PHE A 113 -21.89 2.02 6.74
CA PHE A 113 -21.13 3.05 7.44
C PHE A 113 -21.68 3.30 8.85
N GLN A 114 -22.99 3.51 8.99
CA GLN A 114 -23.64 3.64 10.30
C GLN A 114 -23.37 2.42 11.19
N THR A 115 -23.48 1.20 10.63
CA THR A 115 -23.22 -0.05 11.36
C THR A 115 -21.78 -0.11 11.87
N LEU A 116 -20.80 0.33 11.07
CA LEU A 116 -19.39 0.37 11.48
C LEU A 116 -19.17 1.40 12.58
N VAL A 117 -19.71 2.61 12.45
CA VAL A 117 -19.64 3.65 13.49
C VAL A 117 -20.26 3.15 14.79
N ASP A 118 -21.42 2.50 14.73
CA ASP A 118 -22.10 1.97 15.91
C ASP A 118 -21.33 0.78 16.55
N ALA A 119 -20.63 -0.02 15.74
CA ALA A 119 -19.91 -1.20 16.21
C ALA A 119 -18.57 -0.87 16.87
N VAL A 120 -17.79 0.05 16.28
CA VAL A 120 -16.39 0.29 16.71
C VAL A 120 -16.10 1.74 17.12
N GLY A 121 -16.97 2.69 16.78
CA GLY A 121 -16.78 4.11 17.05
C GLY A 121 -15.78 4.81 16.14
N VAL A 122 -15.80 6.15 16.17
CA VAL A 122 -14.97 7.00 15.31
C VAL A 122 -13.48 6.88 15.61
N ASP A 123 -13.11 6.69 16.89
CA ASP A 123 -11.71 6.50 17.30
C ASP A 123 -11.08 5.28 16.64
N THR A 124 -11.79 4.16 16.61
CA THR A 124 -11.32 2.93 15.97
C THR A 124 -11.27 3.08 14.46
N ILE A 125 -12.27 3.75 13.85
CA ILE A 125 -12.27 4.04 12.41
C ILE A 125 -11.04 4.86 12.04
N GLU A 126 -10.69 5.90 12.80
CA GLU A 126 -9.48 6.68 12.58
C GLU A 126 -8.23 5.79 12.60
N GLN A 127 -8.09 4.91 13.59
CA GLN A 127 -6.95 4.00 13.67
C GLN A 127 -6.88 3.06 12.45
N VAL A 128 -8.02 2.53 12.02
CA VAL A 128 -8.10 1.69 10.82
C VAL A 128 -7.69 2.49 9.58
N LEU A 129 -8.20 3.71 9.39
CA LEU A 129 -7.81 4.57 8.26
C LEU A 129 -6.30 4.85 8.25
N LEU A 130 -5.71 5.17 9.40
CA LEU A 130 -4.26 5.39 9.52
C LEU A 130 -3.45 4.12 9.26
N TYR A 131 -4.00 2.95 9.57
CA TYR A 131 -3.36 1.67 9.32
C TYR A 131 -3.32 1.32 7.82
N HIS A 132 -4.18 1.93 7.01
CA HIS A 132 -4.14 1.80 5.55
C HIS A 132 -3.13 2.75 4.88
N VAL A 133 -2.49 3.65 5.64
CA VAL A 133 -1.58 4.66 5.09
C VAL A 133 -0.14 4.33 5.45
N VAL A 134 0.74 4.28 4.46
CA VAL A 134 2.19 4.14 4.60
C VAL A 134 2.85 5.46 4.25
N PRO A 135 3.34 6.23 5.24
CA PRO A 135 3.94 7.54 4.99
C PRO A 135 5.34 7.42 4.39
N GLY A 136 5.76 8.46 3.67
CA GLY A 136 7.15 8.69 3.27
C GLY A 136 7.59 8.04 1.95
N ALA A 137 6.78 7.19 1.33
CA ALA A 137 7.13 6.55 0.06
C ALA A 137 5.92 6.39 -0.87
N THR A 138 6.14 6.58 -2.17
CA THR A 138 5.25 6.13 -3.24
C THR A 138 5.69 4.76 -3.71
N ILE A 139 4.97 3.73 -3.29
CA ILE A 139 5.22 2.35 -3.68
C ILE A 139 4.32 2.09 -4.87
N ASP A 140 4.88 2.08 -6.08
CA ASP A 140 4.10 1.69 -7.26
C ASP A 140 3.97 0.16 -7.37
N SER A 141 3.08 -0.29 -8.24
CA SER A 141 2.76 -1.71 -8.46
C SER A 141 3.99 -2.53 -8.88
N ALA A 142 4.87 -1.93 -9.70
CA ALA A 142 6.11 -2.57 -10.12
C ALA A 142 7.10 -2.75 -8.97
N THR A 143 7.13 -1.81 -8.03
CA THR A 143 7.91 -1.89 -6.80
C THR A 143 7.29 -2.90 -5.83
N ALA A 144 5.97 -2.85 -5.61
CA ALA A 144 5.25 -3.79 -4.75
C ALA A 144 5.50 -5.25 -5.15
N LEU A 145 5.47 -5.57 -6.45
CA LEU A 145 5.75 -6.93 -6.97
C LEU A 145 7.19 -7.42 -6.74
N LYS A 146 8.11 -6.51 -6.39
CA LYS A 146 9.51 -6.82 -6.06
C LYS A 146 9.78 -6.79 -4.56
N SER A 147 8.84 -6.30 -3.76
CA SER A 147 8.95 -6.09 -2.32
C SER A 147 8.40 -7.27 -1.51
N ASP A 148 8.63 -8.49 -1.97
CA ASP A 148 8.18 -9.69 -1.25
C ASP A 148 8.84 -9.79 0.14
N ASN A 149 8.04 -10.04 1.17
CA ASN A 149 8.39 -9.99 2.60
C ASN A 149 8.81 -8.60 3.12
N ALA A 150 8.54 -7.52 2.38
CA ALA A 150 8.80 -6.18 2.89
C ALA A 150 7.81 -5.82 4.00
N SER A 151 8.32 -5.27 5.10
CA SER A 151 7.51 -4.73 6.19
C SER A 151 7.29 -3.23 5.98
N LEU A 152 6.02 -2.82 5.90
CA LEU A 152 5.60 -1.44 5.71
C LEU A 152 5.08 -0.89 7.03
N THR A 153 5.74 0.12 7.59
CA THR A 153 5.24 0.83 8.76
C THR A 153 4.12 1.78 8.36
N THR A 154 2.97 1.64 9.00
CA THR A 154 1.78 2.44 8.75
C THR A 154 1.80 3.73 9.56
N ALA A 155 0.96 4.71 9.20
CA ALA A 155 0.80 5.96 9.94
C ALA A 155 0.21 5.73 11.35
N GLN A 156 -0.48 4.61 11.55
CA GLN A 156 -0.97 4.16 12.85
C GLN A 156 0.17 3.69 13.77
N GLY A 157 1.31 3.27 13.21
CA GLY A 157 2.48 2.76 13.92
C GLY A 157 2.64 1.23 13.83
N GLY A 158 1.56 0.50 13.54
CA GLY A 158 1.60 -0.92 13.20
C GLY A 158 2.27 -1.18 11.84
N ALA A 159 2.57 -2.45 11.55
CA ALA A 159 3.24 -2.84 10.32
C ALA A 159 2.42 -3.85 9.51
N VAL A 160 2.41 -3.66 8.19
CA VAL A 160 1.80 -4.57 7.21
C VAL A 160 2.91 -5.23 6.41
N THR A 161 2.86 -6.54 6.23
CA THR A 161 3.88 -7.27 5.44
C THR A 161 3.37 -7.55 4.04
N VAL A 162 4.14 -7.16 3.03
CA VAL A 162 3.84 -7.47 1.62
C VAL A 162 4.23 -8.91 1.33
N ASP A 163 3.29 -9.70 0.82
CA ASP A 163 3.50 -11.09 0.42
C ASP A 163 3.13 -11.28 -1.06
N VAL A 164 4.13 -11.57 -1.89
CA VAL A 164 3.94 -11.67 -3.35
C VAL A 164 3.67 -13.13 -3.73
N LEU A 165 2.41 -13.54 -3.61
CA LEU A 165 1.94 -14.89 -3.91
C LEU A 165 2.23 -15.33 -5.36
N SER A 166 2.10 -14.40 -6.32
CA SER A 166 2.47 -14.71 -7.71
C SER A 166 2.87 -13.49 -8.51
N LYS A 167 4.16 -13.40 -8.86
CA LYS A 167 4.69 -12.38 -9.77
C LYS A 167 4.10 -12.48 -11.19
N ARG A 168 3.79 -13.70 -11.65
CA ARG A 168 3.24 -13.93 -12.99
C ARG A 168 1.82 -13.40 -13.13
N PHE A 169 1.01 -13.55 -12.08
CA PHE A 169 -0.39 -13.13 -12.07
C PHE A 169 -0.61 -11.79 -11.38
N GLY A 170 0.44 -11.16 -10.86
CA GLY A 170 0.36 -9.88 -10.16
C GLY A 170 -0.40 -9.97 -8.83
N ILE A 171 -0.37 -11.14 -8.17
CA ILE A 171 -1.10 -11.38 -6.92
C ILE A 171 -0.20 -10.98 -5.77
N VAL A 172 -0.63 -9.96 -5.03
CA VAL A 172 0.03 -9.43 -3.85
C VAL A 172 -0.98 -9.40 -2.71
N GLN A 173 -0.59 -10.01 -1.60
CA GLN A 173 -1.30 -10.03 -0.34
C GLN A 173 -0.62 -9.07 0.64
N LEU A 174 -1.42 -8.47 1.50
CA LEU A 174 -1.00 -7.60 2.57
C LEU A 174 -1.33 -8.29 3.88
N ARG A 175 -0.30 -8.87 4.52
CA ARG A 175 -0.48 -9.53 5.80
C ARG A 175 -0.56 -8.50 6.91
N ASP A 176 -1.67 -8.50 7.64
CA ASP A 176 -1.92 -7.52 8.69
C ASP A 176 -1.78 -8.12 10.10
N LEU A 177 -2.37 -7.45 11.10
CA LEU A 177 -2.27 -7.85 12.50
C LEU A 177 -3.41 -8.77 12.94
N ASP A 178 -4.43 -8.95 12.09
CA ASP A 178 -5.52 -9.87 12.34
C ASP A 178 -5.18 -11.26 11.78
N ARG A 179 -4.72 -12.12 12.69
CA ARG A 179 -4.21 -13.45 12.32
C ARG A 179 -5.30 -14.48 12.07
N ASN A 180 -6.55 -14.16 12.41
CA ASN A 180 -7.65 -15.13 12.42
C ASN A 180 -8.58 -14.99 11.20
N ASP A 181 -8.28 -14.05 10.30
CA ASP A 181 -9.04 -13.84 9.07
C ASP A 181 -8.15 -13.78 7.82
N PHE A 182 -8.79 -13.63 6.68
CA PHE A 182 -8.15 -13.49 5.40
C PHE A 182 -7.47 -12.13 5.26
N ASP A 183 -6.14 -12.18 5.11
CA ASP A 183 -5.33 -11.02 4.76
C ASP A 183 -5.80 -10.37 3.44
N PRO A 184 -5.89 -9.03 3.38
CA PRO A 184 -6.27 -8.30 2.19
C PRO A 184 -5.40 -8.56 0.95
N LEU A 185 -6.03 -8.54 -0.23
CA LEU A 185 -5.36 -8.72 -1.52
C LEU A 185 -5.45 -7.44 -2.35
N LEU A 186 -4.41 -7.08 -3.09
CA LEU A 186 -4.53 -5.98 -4.04
C LEU A 186 -5.53 -6.33 -5.16
N VAL A 187 -6.36 -5.36 -5.56
CA VAL A 187 -7.39 -5.52 -6.59
C VAL A 187 -6.75 -5.44 -7.98
N PRO A 188 -6.85 -6.50 -8.81
CA PRO A 188 -6.35 -6.46 -10.18
C PRO A 188 -6.94 -5.30 -10.97
N GLY A 189 -6.07 -4.46 -11.53
CA GLY A 189 -6.48 -3.30 -12.35
C GLY A 189 -6.82 -2.04 -11.56
N LYS A 190 -6.73 -2.05 -10.22
CA LYS A 190 -6.86 -0.85 -9.37
C LYS A 190 -5.54 -0.52 -8.68
N PHE A 191 -4.44 -0.65 -9.42
CA PHE A 191 -3.11 -0.29 -8.94
C PHE A 191 -2.75 1.13 -9.34
N ASP A 192 -1.82 1.73 -8.60
CA ASP A 192 -1.23 3.04 -8.94
C ASP A 192 -2.26 4.17 -9.12
N ILE A 193 -3.32 4.18 -8.32
CA ILE A 193 -4.28 5.29 -8.28
C ILE A 193 -3.50 6.57 -7.95
N ASN A 194 -3.75 7.63 -8.72
CA ASN A 194 -3.06 8.92 -8.62
C ASN A 194 -1.56 8.92 -9.03
N LYS A 195 -1.13 7.94 -9.84
CA LYS A 195 0.26 7.85 -10.36
C LYS A 195 0.78 9.18 -10.93
N GLY A 196 2.03 9.49 -10.60
CA GLY A 196 2.70 10.73 -11.00
C GLY A 196 2.63 11.85 -9.95
N ASN A 197 1.86 11.65 -8.88
CA ASN A 197 1.80 12.54 -7.73
C ASN A 197 2.53 11.94 -6.53
N LYS A 198 2.82 12.79 -5.53
CA LYS A 198 3.45 12.36 -4.27
C LYS A 198 2.59 11.39 -3.45
N GLN A 199 1.29 11.36 -3.68
CA GLN A 199 0.40 10.38 -3.08
C GLN A 199 -0.03 9.37 -4.12
N ILE A 200 0.18 8.09 -3.83
CA ILE A 200 -0.29 6.98 -4.66
C ILE A 200 -1.16 6.05 -3.84
N ALA A 201 -2.03 5.31 -4.48
CA ALA A 201 -2.83 4.32 -3.78
C ALA A 201 -3.07 3.04 -4.58
N HIS A 202 -3.37 1.95 -3.88
CA HIS A 202 -3.76 0.67 -4.46
C HIS A 202 -5.09 0.23 -3.89
N GLY A 203 -6.03 -0.16 -4.74
CA GLY A 203 -7.26 -0.79 -4.30
C GLY A 203 -6.98 -2.14 -3.65
N ILE A 204 -7.67 -2.46 -2.57
CA ILE A 204 -7.58 -3.74 -1.88
C ILE A 204 -8.95 -4.40 -1.72
N PHE A 205 -8.95 -5.73 -1.70
CA PHE A 205 -10.04 -6.55 -1.22
C PHE A 205 -9.86 -6.77 0.28
N LEU A 206 -10.93 -6.59 1.04
CA LEU A 206 -10.95 -6.63 2.51
C LEU A 206 -10.25 -5.41 3.13
N VAL A 207 -10.60 -5.14 4.39
CA VAL A 207 -10.10 -3.98 5.14
C VAL A 207 -8.93 -4.45 5.98
N LEU A 208 -7.80 -3.72 5.95
CA LEU A 208 -6.66 -3.99 6.84
C LEU A 208 -7.06 -3.71 8.29
N ARG A 209 -6.78 -4.66 9.18
CA ARG A 209 -7.16 -4.57 10.59
C ARG A 209 -5.90 -4.42 11.48
N PRO A 210 -5.83 -3.37 12.33
CA PRO A 210 -4.69 -3.11 13.19
C PRO A 210 -4.67 -3.98 14.46
N ILE A 211 -5.73 -4.74 14.70
CA ILE A 211 -5.93 -5.61 15.85
C ILE A 211 -6.66 -6.88 15.42
N ASP A 212 -6.46 -7.96 16.16
CA ASP A 212 -7.16 -9.25 15.99
C ASP A 212 -8.60 -9.13 16.52
N VAL A 213 -9.60 -9.21 15.63
CA VAL A 213 -11.03 -9.02 15.94
C VAL A 213 -11.95 -10.02 15.24
#